data_AF-A0A212EGP0-F1
#
_entry.id   AF-A0A212EGP0-F1
#
_cell.length_a   1.000
_cell.length_b   1.000
_cell.length_c   1.000
_cell.angle_alpha   90.00
_cell.angle_beta   90.00
_cell.angle_gamma   90.00
#
_symmetry.space_group_name_H-M   'P 1'
#
loop_
_entity.id
_entity.type
_entity.pdbx_description
1 polymer ?
#
loop_
_entity_poly.entity_id
_entity_poly.type
_entity_poly.pdbx_seq_one_letter_code
_entity_poly.pdbx_strand_id
1 'polypeptide(L)'
;MKWKRPETVPLGRVWSRFEGKQRNGKPAEMYQIVDMSESVRRQCLDMMQETFLRDEPLSLALNIKTDAESVTSIRNNWEEMLSQNISIACFTEEEGRTKELVGFNILIVKTKEDGHEEFENV
;
A
#
# COMPACT_ATOMS: atom_id res chain seq x y z
N MET A 1 -9.07 -10.66 10.57
CA MET A 1 -9.29 -9.33 11.19
C MET A 1 -10.78 -9.04 11.38
N LYS A 2 -11.24 -8.60 12.57
CA LYS A 2 -12.68 -8.40 12.86
C LYS A 2 -13.22 -7.01 12.49
N TRP A 3 -12.38 -5.98 12.61
CA TRP A 3 -12.78 -4.61 12.31
C TRP A 3 -13.12 -4.44 10.81
N LYS A 4 -14.13 -3.62 10.51
CA LYS A 4 -14.54 -3.27 9.15
C LYS A 4 -14.73 -1.77 9.01
N ARG A 5 -14.31 -1.20 7.87
CA ARG A 5 -14.61 0.19 7.50
C ARG A 5 -16.13 0.39 7.48
N PRO A 6 -16.66 1.43 8.15
CA PRO A 6 -18.09 1.73 8.10
C PRO A 6 -18.54 1.99 6.66
N GLU A 7 -19.63 1.35 6.23
CA GLU A 7 -20.20 1.49 4.88
C GLU A 7 -20.63 2.92 4.56
N THR A 8 -20.89 3.73 5.59
CA THR A 8 -21.22 5.15 5.46
C THR A 8 -20.05 6.01 4.97
N VAL A 9 -18.81 5.48 4.95
CA VAL A 9 -17.64 6.19 4.46
C VAL A 9 -17.32 5.71 3.04
N PRO A 10 -17.61 6.51 2.00
CA PRO A 10 -17.44 6.09 0.61
C PRO A 10 -15.97 5.78 0.30
N LEU A 11 -15.74 4.82 -0.62
CA LEU A 11 -14.43 4.50 -1.15
C LEU A 11 -14.03 5.47 -2.27
N GLY A 12 -12.73 5.62 -2.47
CA GLY A 12 -12.16 6.50 -3.51
C GLY A 12 -11.98 7.95 -3.05
N ARG A 13 -11.97 8.22 -1.74
CA ARG A 13 -11.78 9.57 -1.22
C ARG A 13 -10.36 10.06 -1.52
N VAL A 14 -10.24 11.31 -1.96
CA VAL A 14 -8.96 12.03 -2.00
C VAL A 14 -8.68 12.61 -0.62
N TRP A 15 -7.58 12.19 0.00
CA TRP A 15 -7.16 12.58 1.34
C TRP A 15 -6.22 13.78 1.33
N SER A 16 -5.39 13.91 0.30
CA SER A 16 -4.45 15.02 0.17
C SER A 16 -4.09 15.28 -1.29
N ARG A 17 -3.77 16.53 -1.60
CA ARG A 17 -3.14 16.97 -2.84
C ARG A 17 -1.93 17.82 -2.51
N PHE A 18 -0.83 17.63 -3.23
CA PHE A 18 0.38 18.39 -3.00
C PHE A 18 1.22 18.50 -4.26
N GLU A 19 1.98 19.59 -4.36
CA GLU A 19 3.02 19.75 -5.37
C GLU A 19 4.29 19.06 -4.88
N GLY A 20 4.92 18.26 -5.73
CA GLY A 20 6.20 17.63 -5.41
C GLY A 20 7.36 18.59 -5.54
N LYS A 21 8.56 18.01 -5.63
CA LYS A 21 9.79 18.78 -5.84
C LYS A 21 10.26 18.60 -7.28
N GLN A 22 10.78 19.67 -7.86
CA GLN A 22 11.54 19.57 -9.11
C GLN A 22 12.70 18.58 -8.92
N ARG A 23 12.87 17.67 -9.87
CA ARG A 23 13.94 16.67 -9.87
C ARG A 23 14.52 16.54 -11.28
N ASN A 24 15.84 16.45 -11.38
CA ASN A 24 16.55 16.21 -12.64
C ASN A 24 16.17 17.20 -13.76
N GLY A 25 15.94 18.47 -13.42
CA GLY A 25 15.52 19.50 -14.37
C GLY A 25 14.08 19.37 -14.87
N LYS A 26 13.28 18.43 -14.33
CA LYS A 26 11.85 18.32 -14.63
C LYS A 26 11.03 19.23 -13.72
N PRO A 27 9.94 19.84 -14.23
CA PRO A 27 8.98 20.58 -13.41
C PRO A 27 8.44 19.74 -12.25
N ALA A 28 7.98 20.42 -11.20
CA ALA A 28 7.30 19.74 -10.12
C ALA A 28 5.96 19.20 -10.64
N GLU A 29 5.67 17.94 -10.32
CA GLU A 29 4.39 17.32 -10.63
C GLU A 29 3.41 17.52 -9.47
N MET A 30 2.12 17.51 -9.78
CA MET A 30 1.08 17.40 -8.77
C MET A 30 0.88 15.94 -8.39
N TYR A 31 0.54 15.70 -7.13
CA TYR A 31 0.28 14.39 -6.57
C TYR A 31 -1.02 14.39 -5.78
N GLN A 32 -1.66 13.23 -5.72
CA GLN A 32 -2.82 13.00 -4.86
C GLN A 32 -2.69 11.68 -4.11
N ILE A 33 -3.10 11.72 -2.83
CA ILE A 33 -3.24 10.54 -1.97
C ILE A 33 -4.72 10.20 -1.90
N VAL A 34 -5.06 8.99 -2.30
CA VAL A 34 -6.45 8.52 -2.42
C VAL A 34 -6.61 7.16 -1.76
N ASP A 35 -7.84 6.81 -1.35
CA ASP A 35 -8.18 5.42 -1.05
C ASP A 35 -7.76 4.52 -2.22
N MET A 36 -7.17 3.36 -1.93
CA MET A 36 -6.92 2.35 -2.95
C MET A 36 -8.25 1.79 -3.46
N SER A 37 -8.48 1.90 -4.77
CA SER A 37 -9.60 1.22 -5.43
C SER A 37 -9.23 -0.20 -5.87
N GLU A 38 -10.23 -1.06 -6.04
CA GLU A 38 -10.01 -2.43 -6.49
C GLU A 38 -9.33 -2.50 -7.86
N SER A 39 -9.59 -1.53 -8.75
CA SER A 39 -8.99 -1.47 -10.09
C SER A 39 -7.47 -1.34 -10.10
N VAL A 40 -6.88 -0.77 -9.04
CA VAL A 40 -5.42 -0.58 -8.91
C VAL A 40 -4.77 -1.54 -7.90
N ARG A 41 -5.55 -2.41 -7.26
CA ARG A 41 -5.10 -3.34 -6.21
C ARG A 41 -3.89 -4.16 -6.65
N ARG A 42 -3.99 -4.83 -7.80
CA ARG A 42 -2.90 -5.65 -8.34
C ARG A 42 -1.63 -4.83 -8.57
N GLN A 43 -1.76 -3.65 -9.19
CA GLN A 43 -0.63 -2.75 -9.45
C GLN A 43 0.06 -2.31 -8.15
N CYS A 44 -0.72 -2.02 -7.11
CA CYS A 44 -0.21 -1.63 -5.80
C CYS A 44 0.55 -2.77 -5.12
N LEU A 45 0.02 -4.00 -5.16
CA LEU A 45 0.70 -5.18 -4.60
C LEU A 45 1.98 -5.53 -5.36
N ASP A 46 1.96 -5.41 -6.69
CA ASP A 46 3.14 -5.63 -7.52
C ASP A 46 4.23 -4.59 -7.21
N MET A 47 3.86 -3.32 -6.99
CA MET A 47 4.79 -2.29 -6.53
C MET A 47 5.43 -2.66 -5.19
N MET A 48 4.65 -3.16 -4.22
CA MET A 48 5.19 -3.57 -2.91
C MET A 48 6.13 -4.77 -3.05
N GLN A 49 5.73 -5.80 -3.79
CA GLN A 49 6.57 -6.96 -4.01
C GLN A 49 7.90 -6.60 -4.70
N GLU A 50 7.85 -5.73 -5.71
CA GLU A 50 9.03 -5.41 -6.49
C GLU A 50 9.94 -4.34 -5.88
N THR A 51 9.35 -3.31 -5.29
CA THR A 51 10.06 -2.14 -4.76
C THR A 51 10.27 -2.24 -3.26
N PHE A 52 9.22 -2.52 -2.49
CA PHE A 52 9.33 -2.56 -1.03
C PHE A 52 10.21 -3.73 -0.57
N LEU A 53 10.00 -4.96 -1.07
CA LEU A 53 10.85 -6.11 -0.66
C LEU A 53 12.31 -5.99 -1.12
N ARG A 54 12.59 -5.18 -2.15
CA ARG A 54 13.95 -4.93 -2.63
C ARG A 54 14.70 -3.94 -1.72
N ASP A 55 14.02 -2.89 -1.28
CA ASP A 55 14.67 -1.72 -0.67
C ASP A 55 14.47 -1.62 0.85
N GLU A 56 13.45 -2.27 1.41
CA GLU A 56 13.17 -2.21 2.84
C GLU A 56 14.26 -2.95 3.64
N PRO A 57 14.86 -2.32 4.66
CA PRO A 57 16.05 -2.85 5.33
C PRO A 57 15.91 -4.27 5.89
N LEU A 58 14.79 -4.61 6.53
CA LEU A 58 14.57 -5.94 7.11
C LEU A 58 14.42 -6.99 6.01
N SER A 59 13.64 -6.69 4.99
CA SER A 59 13.42 -7.54 3.81
C SER A 59 14.75 -7.82 3.09
N LEU A 60 15.60 -6.81 2.97
CA LEU A 60 16.94 -6.93 2.40
C LEU A 60 17.86 -7.78 3.30
N ALA A 61 17.88 -7.51 4.61
CA ALA A 61 18.72 -8.24 5.56
C ALA A 61 18.37 -9.73 5.66
N LEU A 62 17.08 -10.07 5.52
CA LEU A 62 16.57 -11.44 5.52
C LEU A 62 16.55 -12.08 4.12
N ASN A 63 16.97 -11.34 3.08
CA ASN A 63 16.99 -11.79 1.70
C ASN A 63 15.62 -12.30 1.17
N ILE A 64 14.53 -11.69 1.67
CA ILE A 64 13.14 -12.09 1.43
C ILE A 64 12.83 -12.18 -0.07
N LYS A 65 13.31 -11.22 -0.87
CA LYS A 65 12.99 -11.15 -2.31
C LYS A 65 13.43 -12.40 -3.10
N THR A 66 14.43 -13.14 -2.61
CA THR A 66 14.92 -14.36 -3.27
C THR A 66 14.27 -15.63 -2.75
N ASP A 67 13.53 -15.54 -1.65
CA ASP A 67 12.81 -16.67 -1.06
C ASP A 67 11.35 -16.68 -1.49
N ALA A 68 11.02 -17.59 -2.40
CA ALA A 68 9.69 -17.65 -3.01
C ALA A 68 8.57 -17.93 -2.00
N GLU A 69 8.85 -18.70 -0.93
CA GLU A 69 7.89 -19.00 0.11
C GLU A 69 7.55 -17.76 0.94
N SER A 70 8.57 -17.01 1.39
CA SER A 70 8.39 -15.74 2.08
C SER A 70 7.64 -14.72 1.23
N VAL A 71 8.01 -14.56 -0.05
CA VAL A 71 7.31 -13.65 -0.97
C VAL A 71 5.83 -14.02 -1.09
N THR A 72 5.53 -15.31 -1.22
CA THR A 72 4.15 -15.81 -1.33
C THR A 72 3.37 -15.55 -0.03
N SER A 73 3.96 -15.88 1.11
CA SER A 73 3.35 -15.68 2.44
C SER A 73 3.07 -14.20 2.71
N ILE A 74 4.05 -13.32 2.49
CA ILE A 74 3.91 -11.88 2.67
C ILE A 74 2.86 -11.30 1.73
N ARG A 75 2.82 -11.74 0.46
CA ARG A 75 1.81 -11.28 -0.49
C ARG A 75 0.40 -11.69 -0.07
N ASN A 76 0.22 -12.92 0.41
CA ASN A 76 -1.07 -13.37 0.93
C ASN A 76 -1.51 -12.55 2.14
N ASN A 77 -0.59 -12.24 3.05
CA ASN A 77 -0.86 -11.37 4.20
C ASN A 77 -1.29 -9.98 3.74
N TRP A 78 -0.58 -9.38 2.78
CA TRP A 78 -0.97 -8.09 2.21
C TRP A 78 -2.36 -8.14 1.58
N GLU A 79 -2.69 -9.16 0.80
CA GLU A 79 -4.04 -9.34 0.24
C GLU A 79 -5.13 -9.37 1.32
N GLU A 80 -4.88 -10.05 2.45
CA GLU A 80 -5.80 -10.04 3.59
C GLU A 80 -5.92 -8.64 4.21
N MET A 81 -4.81 -7.93 4.39
CA MET A 81 -4.78 -6.57 4.94
C MET A 81 -5.60 -5.60 4.08
N LEU A 82 -5.54 -5.73 2.75
CA LEU A 82 -6.30 -4.88 1.84
C LEU A 82 -7.82 -5.07 1.94
N SER A 83 -8.31 -6.18 2.49
CA SER A 83 -9.75 -6.42 2.69
C SER A 83 -10.42 -5.40 3.62
N GLN A 84 -9.65 -4.68 4.45
CA GLN A 84 -10.18 -3.63 5.31
C GLN A 84 -10.55 -2.34 4.55
N ASN A 85 -10.16 -2.20 3.28
CA ASN A 85 -10.46 -1.03 2.43
C ASN A 85 -10.03 0.32 3.06
N ILE A 86 -8.86 0.35 3.69
CA ILE A 86 -8.29 1.56 4.31
C ILE A 86 -6.90 1.93 3.78
N SER A 87 -6.27 1.05 3.00
CA SER A 87 -4.98 1.34 2.37
C SER A 87 -5.09 2.48 1.36
N ILE A 88 -4.02 3.25 1.22
CA ILE A 88 -3.98 4.47 0.43
C ILE A 88 -2.88 4.39 -0.62
N ALA A 89 -3.16 4.96 -1.79
CA ALA A 89 -2.25 5.04 -2.92
C ALA A 89 -1.95 6.50 -3.26
N CYS A 90 -0.72 6.76 -3.68
CA CYS A 90 -0.27 8.05 -4.16
C CYS A 90 -0.07 7.98 -5.67
N PHE A 91 -0.70 8.90 -6.39
CA PHE A 91 -0.59 9.01 -7.85
C PHE A 91 -0.08 10.38 -8.24
N THR A 92 0.60 10.46 -9.39
CA THR A 92 0.70 11.73 -10.12
C THR A 92 -0.68 12.20 -10.55
N GLU A 93 -0.87 13.52 -10.61
CA GLU A 93 -2.11 14.19 -10.96
C GLU A 93 -1.92 15.07 -12.19
N GLU A 94 -2.81 14.91 -13.17
CA GLU A 94 -2.93 15.77 -14.35
C GLU A 94 -4.39 16.19 -14.49
N GLU A 95 -4.65 17.50 -14.44
CA GLU A 95 -6.02 18.08 -14.49
C GLU A 95 -6.99 17.46 -13.47
N GLY A 96 -6.52 17.18 -12.26
CA GLY A 96 -7.34 16.57 -11.19
C GLY A 96 -7.52 15.05 -11.29
N ARG A 97 -6.96 14.40 -12.32
CA ARG A 97 -7.09 12.95 -12.57
C ARG A 97 -5.82 12.20 -12.20
N THR A 98 -5.96 11.01 -11.62
CA THR A 98 -4.85 10.11 -11.31
C THR A 98 -4.21 9.58 -12.59
N LYS A 99 -2.88 9.55 -12.65
CA LYS A 99 -2.15 9.03 -13.81
C LYS A 99 -1.25 7.85 -13.46
N GLU A 100 -0.10 8.09 -12.83
CA GLU A 100 0.88 7.05 -12.52
C GLU A 100 0.93 6.78 -11.02
N LEU A 101 0.95 5.50 -10.63
CA LEU A 101 1.15 5.10 -9.23
C LEU A 101 2.61 5.38 -8.84
N VAL A 102 2.81 6.16 -7.79
CA VAL A 102 4.16 6.54 -7.29
C VAL A 102 4.43 6.10 -5.86
N GLY A 103 3.40 5.68 -5.14
CA GLY A 103 3.55 5.15 -3.79
C GLY A 103 2.29 4.44 -3.32
N PHE A 104 2.46 3.54 -2.36
CA PHE A 104 1.37 2.79 -1.78
C PHE A 104 1.67 2.48 -0.32
N ASN A 105 0.65 2.56 0.53
CA ASN A 105 0.75 2.19 1.94
C ASN A 105 -0.36 1.20 2.26
N ILE A 106 0.05 -0.01 2.65
CA ILE A 106 -0.85 -1.02 3.22
C ILE A 106 -1.12 -0.63 4.66
N LEU A 107 -2.40 -0.46 5.03
CA LEU A 107 -2.83 -0.05 6.35
C LEU A 107 -3.74 -1.11 6.97
N ILE A 108 -3.66 -1.26 8.29
CA ILE A 108 -4.52 -2.14 9.08
C ILE A 108 -5.01 -1.44 10.34
N VAL A 109 -6.23 -1.76 10.76
CA VAL A 109 -6.68 -1.55 12.14
C VAL A 109 -6.45 -2.84 12.91
N LYS A 110 -5.72 -2.72 14.02
CA LYS A 110 -5.59 -3.75 15.04
C LYS A 110 -6.32 -3.31 16.30
N THR A 111 -7.11 -4.21 16.86
CA THR A 111 -7.88 -4.02 18.09
C THR A 111 -7.37 -4.95 19.17
N LYS A 112 -7.69 -4.67 20.45
CA LYS A 112 -7.34 -5.54 21.57
C LYS A 112 -7.97 -6.94 21.46
N GLU A 113 -8.98 -7.12 20.61
CA GLU A 113 -9.71 -8.37 20.41
C GLU A 113 -9.12 -9.24 19.29
N ASP A 114 -8.17 -8.73 18.50
CA ASP A 114 -7.60 -9.46 17.36
C ASP A 114 -6.61 -10.57 17.76
N GLY A 115 -6.42 -10.81 19.07
CA GLY A 115 -5.44 -11.77 19.59
C GLY A 115 -4.00 -11.30 19.40
N HIS A 116 -3.07 -11.86 20.17
CA HIS A 116 -1.66 -11.69 19.89
C HIS A 116 -1.25 -12.67 18.78
N GLU A 117 -0.54 -12.19 17.76
CA GLU A 117 0.16 -13.07 16.82
C GLU A 117 1.36 -13.65 17.56
N GLU A 118 1.25 -14.89 18.00
CA GLU A 118 2.37 -15.64 18.57
C GLU A 118 3.26 -16.13 17.43
N PHE A 119 4.55 -15.77 17.47
CA PHE A 119 5.55 -16.18 16.48
C PHE A 119 5.71 -17.71 16.38
N GLU A 120 5.22 -18.47 17.36
CA GLU A 120 5.27 -19.94 17.35
C GLU A 120 4.29 -20.59 16.37
N ASN A 121 3.33 -19.81 15.82
CA ASN A 121 2.29 -20.30 14.91
C ASN A 121 2.49 -19.86 13.45
N VAL A 122 3.68 -19.35 13.10
CA VAL A 122 4.05 -18.93 11.73
C VAL A 122 5.05 -19.90 11.13
#